data_AF-A0A951CRU9-F1
#
_entry.id   AF-A0A951CRU9-F1
#
_cell.length_a   1.000
_cell.length_b   1.000
_cell.length_c   1.000
_cell.angle_alpha   90.00
_cell.angle_beta   90.00
_cell.angle_gamma   90.00
#
_symmetry.space_group_name_H-M   'P 1'
#
loop_
_entity.id
_entity.type
_entity.pdbx_description
1 polymer ?
#
loop_
_entity_poly.entity_id
_entity_poly.type
_entity_poly.pdbx_seq_one_letter_code
_entity_poly.pdbx_strand_id
1 'polypeptide(L)'
;MARAASGLLFVPMLALAQAPAFEVASIRPATDQRRLAPEPFFCAFGCFNEGRLRISGSRVDIGFMPLDQIIVRAHRIRPDQLSGPDWMHQQRFDILANLPEGAAAAQVPEMLQKLLADRFKLAVHREMKEQPVYALSVDRNGPRLKPAATNSPATKDSDEKLNSPQGPLQARQIDGHLVVTQGPWGPMRMSRTESGQQAPEIEMLSVTMPLLADAMTQFMDRPVIDKTGLEGAYEIWIWAQDMEPFMATKFAALKGSRPPSGDPAAASDPAGGSTIFKNMEKLGLKLERTKLPVEILIVDHLEKTPTEN
;
A
#
# COMPACT_ATOMS: atom_id res chain seq x y z
N MET A 1 -56.21 33.43 38.18
CA MET A 1 -55.66 33.65 36.83
C MET A 1 -54.20 33.19 36.84
N ALA A 2 -53.90 32.00 36.33
CA ALA A 2 -52.53 31.50 36.20
C ALA A 2 -52.19 31.41 34.70
N ARG A 3 -51.19 32.16 34.26
CA ARG A 3 -50.68 32.15 32.88
C ARG A 3 -49.74 30.96 32.72
N ALA A 4 -50.04 30.07 31.76
CA ALA A 4 -49.14 29.03 31.30
C ALA A 4 -48.09 29.65 30.36
N ALA A 5 -46.81 29.45 30.66
CA ALA A 5 -45.70 29.80 29.77
C ALA A 5 -45.31 28.56 28.96
N SER A 6 -45.57 28.59 27.65
CA SER A 6 -45.07 27.59 26.71
C SER A 6 -43.57 27.80 26.49
N GLY A 7 -42.76 26.87 26.97
CA GLY A 7 -41.34 26.78 26.62
C GLY A 7 -41.18 26.09 25.27
N LEU A 8 -40.72 26.84 24.25
CA LEU A 8 -40.20 26.26 23.01
C LEU A 8 -38.86 25.60 23.31
N LEU A 9 -38.81 24.27 23.20
CA LEU A 9 -37.57 23.50 23.18
C LEU A 9 -36.88 23.70 21.84
N PHE A 10 -35.74 24.39 21.86
CA PHE A 10 -34.81 24.48 20.74
C PHE A 10 -34.01 23.18 20.69
N VAL A 11 -34.27 22.32 19.69
CA VAL A 11 -33.43 21.16 19.41
C VAL A 11 -32.27 21.65 18.54
N PRO A 12 -31.00 21.52 18.96
CA PRO A 12 -29.89 21.92 18.13
C PRO A 12 -29.77 20.93 16.97
N MET A 13 -29.93 21.42 15.75
CA MET A 13 -29.60 20.68 14.54
C MET A 13 -28.08 20.49 14.54
N LEU A 14 -27.63 19.26 14.80
CA LEU A 14 -26.23 18.86 14.61
C LEU A 14 -25.89 19.11 13.14
N ALA A 15 -25.04 20.11 12.90
CA ALA A 15 -24.42 20.30 11.60
C ALA A 15 -23.59 19.05 11.29
N LEU A 16 -24.06 18.24 10.34
CA LEU A 16 -23.23 17.22 9.70
C LEU A 16 -22.03 17.96 9.11
N ALA A 17 -20.85 17.73 9.69
CA ALA A 17 -19.61 18.18 9.09
C ALA A 17 -19.57 17.68 7.64
N GLN A 18 -19.47 18.60 6.67
CA GLN A 18 -19.38 18.24 5.26
C GLN A 18 -18.20 17.29 5.09
N ALA A 19 -18.43 16.15 4.45
CA ALA A 19 -17.37 15.21 4.11
C ALA A 19 -16.28 15.96 3.33
N PRO A 20 -14.99 15.77 3.67
CA PRO A 20 -13.91 16.51 3.03
C PRO A 20 -13.96 16.29 1.52
N ALA A 21 -13.85 17.37 0.76
CA ALA A 21 -13.92 17.37 -0.69
C ALA A 21 -12.78 18.20 -1.26
N PHE A 22 -12.35 17.87 -2.48
CA PHE A 22 -11.49 18.77 -3.24
C PHE A 22 -12.26 20.02 -3.67
N GLU A 23 -11.62 21.19 -3.64
CA GLU A 23 -12.23 22.44 -4.12
C GLU A 23 -12.47 22.38 -5.63
N VAL A 24 -11.46 21.90 -6.35
CA VAL A 24 -11.49 21.67 -7.79
C VAL A 24 -10.80 20.34 -8.05
N ALA A 25 -11.43 19.49 -8.84
CA ALA A 25 -10.84 18.26 -9.33
C ALA A 25 -11.11 18.12 -10.84
N SER A 26 -10.07 17.87 -11.62
CA SER A 26 -10.15 17.57 -13.04
C SER A 26 -9.79 16.10 -13.23
N ILE A 27 -10.65 15.34 -13.90
CA ILE A 27 -10.45 13.93 -14.20
C ILE A 27 -10.38 13.77 -15.71
N ARG A 28 -9.35 13.08 -16.21
CA ARG A 28 -9.18 12.81 -17.65
C ARG A 28 -8.70 11.38 -17.85
N PRO A 29 -9.17 10.67 -18.89
CA PRO A 29 -8.54 9.42 -19.31
C PRO A 29 -7.06 9.66 -19.60
N ALA A 30 -6.19 8.82 -19.06
CA ALA A 30 -4.75 8.92 -19.25
C ALA A 30 -4.37 8.37 -20.62
N THR A 31 -3.79 9.20 -21.49
CA THR A 31 -3.48 8.86 -22.89
C THR A 31 -2.00 8.62 -23.17
N ASP A 32 -1.11 8.97 -22.25
CA ASP A 32 0.35 8.89 -22.45
C ASP A 32 1.01 7.88 -21.51
N GLN A 33 1.34 6.71 -22.06
CA GLN A 33 2.06 5.64 -21.36
C GLN A 33 3.52 6.01 -21.04
N ARG A 34 4.10 7.05 -21.66
CA ARG A 34 5.54 7.35 -21.61
C ARG A 34 6.00 8.02 -20.31
N ARG A 35 5.10 8.36 -19.39
CA ARG A 35 5.43 9.06 -18.13
C ARG A 35 5.85 8.16 -16.97
N LEU A 36 5.86 6.84 -17.18
CA LEU A 36 6.20 5.85 -16.16
C LEU A 36 7.35 4.96 -16.65
N ALA A 37 8.56 5.50 -16.64
CA ALA A 37 9.74 4.68 -16.46
C ALA A 37 10.26 4.91 -15.03
N PRO A 38 9.64 4.29 -14.01
CA PRO A 38 10.29 4.20 -12.71
C PRO A 38 11.56 3.35 -12.81
N GLU A 39 12.57 3.71 -12.03
CA GLU A 39 13.77 2.88 -11.83
C GLU A 39 13.31 1.48 -11.39
N PRO A 40 13.69 0.40 -12.11
CA PRO A 40 13.13 -0.93 -11.89
C PRO A 40 13.20 -1.36 -10.43
N PHE A 41 14.30 -1.05 -9.76
CA PHE A 41 14.59 -1.48 -8.40
C PHE A 41 13.48 -1.12 -7.40
N PHE A 42 12.94 0.10 -7.45
CA PHE A 42 11.88 0.55 -6.53
C PHE A 42 10.50 0.00 -6.88
N CYS A 43 10.28 -0.40 -8.13
CA CYS A 43 9.02 -1.03 -8.53
C CYS A 43 8.78 -2.35 -7.83
N ALA A 44 9.85 -3.03 -7.49
CA ALA A 44 9.79 -4.33 -6.86
C ALA A 44 9.55 -4.24 -5.33
N PHE A 45 9.63 -3.03 -4.75
CA PHE A 45 9.24 -2.70 -3.37
C PHE A 45 7.84 -2.06 -3.26
N GLY A 46 6.96 -2.34 -4.23
CA GLY A 46 5.55 -1.95 -4.18
C GLY A 46 5.16 -0.78 -5.07
N CYS A 47 6.07 -0.19 -5.85
CA CYS A 47 5.73 0.74 -6.92
C CYS A 47 5.45 -0.04 -8.22
N PHE A 48 4.41 -0.87 -8.24
CA PHE A 48 3.95 -1.39 -9.53
C PHE A 48 3.47 -0.23 -10.40
N ASN A 49 3.24 -0.49 -11.68
CA ASN A 49 2.81 0.48 -12.68
C ASN A 49 1.37 1.00 -12.40
N GLU A 50 1.10 1.45 -11.18
CA GLU A 50 -0.18 1.79 -10.55
C GLU A 50 -0.47 3.28 -10.64
N GLY A 51 0.28 4.02 -11.47
CA GLY A 51 0.18 5.46 -11.53
C GLY A 51 0.86 6.16 -10.36
N ARG A 52 0.81 7.48 -10.42
CA ARG A 52 1.50 8.42 -9.53
C ARG A 52 0.50 9.00 -8.55
N LEU A 53 0.90 9.24 -7.29
CA LEU A 53 0.18 10.15 -6.39
C LEU A 53 1.21 11.11 -5.80
N ARG A 54 1.03 12.41 -6.00
CA ARG A 54 1.89 13.46 -5.44
C ARG A 54 1.05 14.52 -4.77
N ILE A 55 1.51 14.96 -3.60
CA ILE A 55 0.91 16.06 -2.86
C ILE A 55 1.99 17.13 -2.73
N SER A 56 1.77 18.29 -3.33
CA SER A 56 2.70 19.42 -3.36
C SER A 56 1.97 20.68 -2.91
N GLY A 57 2.15 21.05 -1.64
CA GLY A 57 1.36 22.13 -1.02
C GLY A 57 -0.13 21.78 -1.05
N SER A 58 -0.94 22.61 -1.68
CA SER A 58 -2.38 22.39 -1.86
C SER A 58 -2.74 21.53 -3.08
N ARG A 59 -1.78 21.04 -3.87
CA ARG A 59 -2.08 20.30 -5.12
C ARG A 59 -1.90 18.80 -4.96
N VAL A 60 -2.91 18.05 -5.39
CA VAL A 60 -2.88 16.59 -5.55
C VAL A 60 -2.81 16.26 -7.04
N ASP A 61 -1.80 15.47 -7.42
CA ASP A 61 -1.57 14.99 -8.78
C ASP A 61 -1.56 13.46 -8.76
N ILE A 62 -2.62 12.87 -9.30
CA ILE A 62 -2.71 11.45 -9.61
C ILE A 62 -2.51 11.27 -11.10
N GLY A 63 -1.49 10.52 -11.51
CA GLY A 63 -1.19 10.34 -12.93
C GLY A 63 -1.22 8.88 -13.34
N PHE A 64 -1.90 8.55 -14.44
CA PHE A 64 -1.92 7.22 -15.06
C PHE A 64 -2.36 6.08 -14.11
N MET A 65 -3.33 6.33 -13.24
CA MET A 65 -3.79 5.37 -12.22
C MET A 65 -5.09 4.67 -12.65
N PRO A 66 -5.19 3.33 -12.56
CA PRO A 66 -6.43 2.62 -12.85
C PRO A 66 -7.43 2.75 -11.69
N LEU A 67 -8.73 2.59 -11.97
CA LEU A 67 -9.79 2.90 -11.00
C LEU A 67 -9.72 2.06 -9.74
N ASP A 68 -9.41 0.77 -9.87
CA ASP A 68 -9.18 -0.13 -8.74
C ASP A 68 -8.14 0.44 -7.76
N GLN A 69 -7.04 0.99 -8.26
CA GLN A 69 -5.97 1.55 -7.44
C GLN A 69 -6.38 2.86 -6.75
N ILE A 70 -7.18 3.69 -7.42
CA ILE A 70 -7.74 4.89 -6.81
C ILE A 70 -8.67 4.48 -5.66
N ILE A 71 -9.52 3.46 -5.86
CA ILE A 71 -10.44 2.93 -4.84
C ILE A 71 -9.67 2.33 -3.65
N VAL A 72 -8.69 1.46 -3.91
CA VAL A 72 -7.83 0.85 -2.90
C VAL A 72 -7.19 1.92 -2.01
N ARG A 73 -6.64 2.98 -2.60
CA ARG A 73 -6.02 4.10 -1.88
C ARG A 73 -7.04 4.95 -1.13
N ALA A 74 -8.19 5.23 -1.74
CA ALA A 74 -9.27 5.99 -1.12
C ALA A 74 -9.80 5.30 0.15
N HIS A 75 -9.94 3.97 0.12
CA HIS A 75 -10.45 3.19 1.25
C HIS A 75 -9.38 2.65 2.19
N ARG A 76 -8.09 2.88 1.90
CA ARG A 76 -6.94 2.39 2.68
C ARG A 76 -6.97 0.88 2.90
N ILE A 77 -7.35 0.14 1.86
CA ILE A 77 -7.35 -1.32 1.85
C ILE A 77 -6.19 -1.83 1.01
N ARG A 78 -5.96 -3.15 1.00
CA ARG A 78 -5.04 -3.77 0.05
C ARG A 78 -5.73 -4.16 -1.26
N PRO A 79 -4.98 -4.32 -2.37
CA PRO A 79 -5.54 -4.78 -3.64
C PRO A 79 -6.28 -6.13 -3.55
N ASP A 80 -5.82 -7.06 -2.71
CA ASP A 80 -6.49 -8.36 -2.45
C ASP A 80 -7.82 -8.24 -1.71
N GLN A 81 -8.09 -7.07 -1.11
CA GLN A 81 -9.31 -6.79 -0.37
C GLN A 81 -10.36 -6.04 -1.19
N LEU A 82 -10.09 -5.73 -2.47
CA LEU A 82 -11.06 -5.12 -3.36
C LEU A 82 -11.69 -6.20 -4.25
N SER A 83 -13.02 -6.23 -4.30
CA SER A 83 -13.78 -7.05 -5.25
C SER A 83 -14.69 -6.17 -6.08
N GLY A 84 -14.73 -6.41 -7.39
CA GLY A 84 -15.57 -5.67 -8.30
C GLY A 84 -15.35 -6.09 -9.75
N PRO A 85 -15.87 -5.32 -10.72
CA PRO A 85 -15.77 -5.66 -12.13
C PRO A 85 -14.33 -5.66 -12.66
N ASP A 86 -13.94 -6.67 -13.45
CA ASP A 86 -12.59 -6.83 -14.01
C ASP A 86 -12.09 -5.63 -14.83
N TRP A 87 -13.00 -4.82 -15.35
CA TRP A 87 -12.65 -3.67 -16.18
C TRP A 87 -12.02 -2.51 -15.40
N MET A 88 -12.13 -2.49 -14.06
CA MET A 88 -11.55 -1.42 -13.23
C MET A 88 -10.03 -1.26 -13.40
N HIS A 89 -9.36 -2.35 -13.75
CA HIS A 89 -7.91 -2.39 -13.98
C HIS A 89 -7.47 -1.90 -15.38
N GLN A 90 -8.43 -1.68 -16.29
CA GLN A 90 -8.14 -1.42 -17.70
C GLN A 90 -7.92 0.07 -17.98
N GLN A 91 -8.90 0.90 -17.61
CA GLN A 91 -8.87 2.32 -17.91
C GLN A 91 -8.14 3.08 -16.80
N ARG A 92 -7.22 3.96 -17.21
CA ARG A 92 -6.41 4.79 -16.33
C ARG A 92 -6.82 6.23 -16.42
N PHE A 93 -6.66 6.95 -15.32
CA PHE A 93 -7.06 8.33 -15.18
C PHE A 93 -5.90 9.18 -14.66
N ASP A 94 -5.86 10.41 -15.16
CA ASP A 94 -5.14 11.52 -14.56
C ASP A 94 -6.14 12.35 -13.76
N ILE A 95 -5.87 12.56 -12.47
CA ILE A 95 -6.65 13.41 -11.58
C ILE A 95 -5.75 14.54 -11.07
N LEU A 96 -6.13 15.77 -11.39
CA LEU A 96 -5.52 16.97 -10.82
C LEU A 96 -6.53 17.62 -9.88
N ALA A 97 -6.19 17.72 -8.60
CA ALA A 97 -7.10 18.27 -7.61
C ALA A 97 -6.42 19.26 -6.65
N ASN A 98 -7.22 20.16 -6.09
CA ASN A 98 -6.79 21.14 -5.09
C ASN A 98 -7.41 20.82 -3.72
N LEU A 99 -6.56 20.81 -2.70
CA LEU A 99 -6.94 20.73 -1.30
C LEU A 99 -7.50 22.08 -0.83
N PRO A 100 -8.60 22.08 -0.05
CA PRO A 100 -9.08 23.29 0.57
C PRO A 100 -8.10 23.82 1.62
N GLU A 101 -8.22 25.11 1.92
CA GLU A 101 -7.38 25.76 2.93
C GLU A 101 -7.49 25.03 4.29
N GLY A 102 -6.33 24.73 4.89
CA GLY A 102 -6.26 23.99 6.15
C GLY A 102 -6.43 22.47 6.04
N ALA A 103 -6.70 21.91 4.85
CA ALA A 103 -6.77 20.47 4.68
C ALA A 103 -5.39 19.79 4.74
N ALA A 104 -5.32 18.71 5.49
CA ALA A 104 -4.13 17.89 5.62
C ALA A 104 -4.04 16.85 4.50
N ALA A 105 -2.82 16.50 4.09
CA ALA A 105 -2.56 15.40 3.16
C ALA A 105 -3.20 14.06 3.61
N ALA A 106 -3.32 13.86 4.92
CA ALA A 106 -3.97 12.68 5.51
C ALA A 106 -5.46 12.54 5.15
N GLN A 107 -6.12 13.63 4.74
CA GLN A 107 -7.55 13.68 4.37
C GLN A 107 -7.78 13.39 2.88
N VAL A 108 -6.72 13.26 2.07
CA VAL A 108 -6.82 12.95 0.63
C VAL A 108 -7.62 11.67 0.35
N PRO A 109 -7.46 10.57 1.10
CA PRO A 109 -8.26 9.36 0.87
C PRO A 109 -9.76 9.60 0.99
N GLU A 110 -10.22 10.35 2.01
CA GLU A 110 -11.64 10.69 2.17
C GLU A 110 -12.14 11.59 1.04
N MET A 111 -11.33 12.56 0.60
CA MET A 111 -11.65 13.39 -0.57
C MET A 111 -11.75 12.58 -1.86
N LEU A 112 -10.91 11.55 -2.02
CA LEU A 112 -10.99 10.61 -3.14
C LEU A 112 -12.24 9.74 -3.06
N GLN A 113 -12.64 9.26 -1.87
CA GLN A 113 -13.90 8.53 -1.71
C GLN A 113 -15.08 9.38 -2.20
N LYS A 114 -15.13 10.65 -1.78
CA LYS A 114 -16.15 11.59 -2.22
C LYS A 114 -16.09 11.84 -3.73
N LEU A 115 -14.90 12.07 -4.28
CA LEU A 115 -14.72 12.28 -5.72
C LEU A 115 -15.20 11.07 -6.54
N LEU A 116 -14.89 9.85 -6.11
CA LEU A 116 -15.31 8.61 -6.77
C LEU A 116 -16.82 8.41 -6.68
N ALA A 117 -17.44 8.68 -5.52
CA ALA A 117 -18.88 8.62 -5.35
C ALA A 117 -19.60 9.65 -6.24
N ASP A 118 -19.11 10.89 -6.29
CA ASP A 118 -19.76 11.96 -7.04
C ASP A 118 -19.57 11.78 -8.56
N ARG A 119 -18.35 11.48 -9.01
CA ARG A 119 -17.96 11.48 -10.42
C ARG A 119 -18.14 10.12 -11.10
N PHE A 120 -17.89 9.02 -10.40
CA PHE A 120 -18.01 7.67 -10.96
C PHE A 120 -19.19 6.88 -10.38
N LYS A 121 -20.03 7.53 -9.56
CA LYS A 121 -21.17 6.88 -8.88
C LYS A 121 -20.75 5.65 -8.08
N LEU A 122 -19.53 5.67 -7.52
CA LEU A 122 -19.02 4.55 -6.74
C LEU A 122 -19.97 4.28 -5.56
N ALA A 123 -20.48 3.06 -5.50
CA ALA A 123 -21.17 2.50 -4.35
C ALA A 123 -20.43 1.23 -3.90
N VAL A 124 -20.17 1.12 -2.60
CA VAL A 124 -19.42 0.01 -2.01
C VAL A 124 -20.03 -0.42 -0.68
N HIS A 125 -19.83 -1.68 -0.33
CA HIS A 125 -20.06 -2.19 1.02
C HIS A 125 -18.91 -3.10 1.46
N ARG A 126 -18.87 -3.42 2.76
CA ARG A 126 -17.85 -4.29 3.36
C ARG A 126 -18.49 -5.63 3.73
N GLU A 127 -17.80 -6.71 3.44
CA GLU A 127 -18.21 -8.08 3.78
C GLU A 127 -17.03 -8.84 4.41
N MET A 128 -17.31 -9.69 5.40
CA MET A 128 -16.32 -10.64 5.92
C MET A 128 -16.38 -11.93 5.13
N LYS A 129 -15.32 -12.22 4.36
CA LYS A 129 -15.23 -13.41 3.53
C LYS A 129 -14.15 -14.35 4.03
N GLU A 130 -14.50 -15.62 4.22
CA GLU A 130 -13.49 -16.64 4.50
C GLU A 130 -12.63 -16.86 3.26
N GLN A 131 -11.32 -16.60 3.38
CA GLN A 131 -10.37 -16.86 2.32
C GLN A 131 -9.08 -17.50 2.84
N PRO A 132 -8.36 -18.26 2.00
CA PRO A 132 -7.07 -18.81 2.36
C PRO A 132 -6.05 -17.68 2.58
N VAL A 133 -5.38 -17.70 3.72
CA VAL A 133 -4.38 -16.72 4.14
C VAL A 133 -3.18 -17.43 4.76
N TYR A 134 -2.11 -16.68 4.97
CA TYR A 134 -1.05 -17.03 5.91
C TYR A 134 -1.29 -16.29 7.23
N ALA A 135 -1.49 -17.01 8.33
CA ALA A 135 -1.45 -16.41 9.65
C ALA A 135 0.00 -16.28 10.10
N LEU A 136 0.45 -15.05 10.35
CA LEU A 136 1.74 -14.77 10.96
C LEU A 136 1.58 -14.81 12.49
N SER A 137 2.25 -15.75 13.14
CA SER A 137 2.15 -15.98 14.59
C SER A 137 3.53 -16.11 15.23
N VAL A 138 3.59 -16.02 16.55
CA VAL A 138 4.84 -16.30 17.29
C VAL A 138 5.06 -17.82 17.28
N ASP A 139 6.30 -18.24 17.00
CA ASP A 139 6.66 -19.65 17.03
C ASP A 139 6.69 -20.21 18.46
N ARG A 140 6.81 -21.53 18.59
CA ARG A 140 6.87 -22.21 19.90
C ARG A 140 8.09 -21.84 20.75
N ASN A 141 9.12 -21.22 20.17
CA ASN A 141 10.35 -20.83 20.84
C ASN A 141 10.31 -19.37 21.30
N GLY A 142 9.24 -18.63 20.98
CA GLY A 142 9.07 -17.23 21.31
C GLY A 142 9.73 -16.29 20.31
N PRO A 143 9.39 -14.98 20.36
CA PRO A 143 9.89 -14.00 19.40
C PRO A 143 11.40 -13.80 19.58
N ARG A 144 12.14 -13.90 18.48
CA ARG A 144 13.59 -13.63 18.39
C ARG A 144 13.82 -12.39 17.54
N LEU A 145 13.18 -11.31 17.97
CA LEU A 145 13.18 -10.03 17.26
C LEU A 145 13.96 -9.01 18.06
N LYS A 146 14.73 -8.18 17.35
CA LYS A 146 15.41 -7.04 17.96
C LYS A 146 14.45 -5.85 17.98
N PRO A 147 14.14 -5.23 19.13
CA PRO A 147 13.37 -4.00 19.17
C PRO A 147 14.06 -2.90 18.37
N ALA A 148 13.30 -2.10 17.64
CA ALA A 148 13.84 -1.01 16.85
C ALA A 148 14.40 0.10 17.76
N ALA A 149 15.58 0.62 17.41
CA ALA A 149 16.14 1.76 18.11
C ALA A 149 15.26 3.02 17.96
N THR A 150 15.03 3.75 19.06
CA THR A 150 14.25 5.00 19.07
C THR A 150 14.92 6.12 18.23
N ASN A 151 16.22 5.98 17.94
CA ASN A 151 17.05 6.95 17.21
C ASN A 151 17.47 6.43 15.82
N SER A 152 16.65 5.60 15.17
CA SER A 152 16.91 5.18 13.79
C SER A 152 17.11 6.41 12.88
N PRO A 153 18.06 6.41 11.93
CA PRO A 153 18.42 7.56 11.07
C PRO A 153 17.27 8.08 10.18
N ALA A 154 16.07 7.52 10.31
CA ALA A 154 14.84 7.90 9.64
C ALA A 154 14.22 9.23 10.10
N THR A 155 14.71 9.84 11.18
CA THR A 155 14.05 11.00 11.85
C THR A 155 14.67 12.38 11.60
N LYS A 156 15.62 12.54 10.65
CA LYS A 156 16.15 13.87 10.30
C LYS A 156 15.89 14.23 8.84
N ASP A 157 15.30 15.41 8.63
CA ASP A 157 15.02 16.05 7.33
C ASP A 157 16.14 15.84 6.31
N SER A 158 15.77 15.51 5.06
CA SER A 158 16.71 15.18 3.98
C SER A 158 16.54 16.03 2.72
N ASP A 159 17.66 16.34 2.06
CA ASP A 159 17.79 17.19 0.87
C ASP A 159 17.78 16.44 -0.49
N GLU A 160 17.75 15.10 -0.52
CA GLU A 160 17.79 14.32 -1.77
C GLU A 160 16.53 13.46 -1.97
N LYS A 161 15.69 13.88 -2.92
CA LYS A 161 14.39 13.28 -3.24
C LYS A 161 14.56 12.33 -4.43
N LEU A 162 14.48 11.03 -4.18
CA LEU A 162 14.47 10.05 -5.27
C LEU A 162 13.04 9.91 -5.81
N ASN A 163 12.85 10.13 -7.12
CA ASN A 163 11.52 10.06 -7.72
C ASN A 163 10.97 8.63 -7.69
N SER A 164 9.90 8.39 -6.93
CA SER A 164 9.09 7.16 -7.05
C SER A 164 7.67 7.46 -7.52
N PRO A 165 6.95 6.45 -8.05
CA PRO A 165 5.52 6.54 -8.34
C PRO A 165 4.66 6.98 -7.15
N GLN A 166 5.00 6.64 -5.91
CA GLN A 166 4.20 6.99 -4.73
C GLN A 166 4.52 8.38 -4.13
N GLY A 167 5.47 9.11 -4.73
CA GLY A 167 6.02 10.36 -4.21
C GLY A 167 7.54 10.33 -4.18
N PRO A 168 8.24 11.39 -3.75
CA PRO A 168 9.67 11.30 -3.54
C PRO A 168 9.96 10.30 -2.41
N LEU A 169 10.64 9.18 -2.70
CA LEU A 169 11.26 8.37 -1.66
C LEU A 169 12.40 9.20 -1.11
N GLN A 170 12.40 9.43 0.19
CA GLN A 170 13.54 10.04 0.86
C GLN A 170 14.58 8.94 1.02
N ALA A 171 15.65 9.01 0.23
CA ALA A 171 16.72 8.05 0.26
C ALA A 171 18.05 8.77 0.48
N ARG A 172 18.89 8.25 1.36
CA ARG A 172 20.19 8.82 1.68
C ARG A 172 21.27 7.75 1.62
N GLN A 173 22.43 8.10 1.07
CA GLN A 173 23.63 7.30 1.24
C GLN A 173 24.22 7.57 2.64
N ILE A 174 24.26 6.54 3.49
CA ILE A 174 24.87 6.59 4.83
C ILE A 174 25.83 5.41 4.95
N ASP A 175 27.11 5.70 5.17
CA ASP A 175 28.17 4.69 5.39
C ASP A 175 28.22 3.59 4.31
N GLY A 176 28.05 3.98 3.04
CA GLY A 176 28.05 3.05 1.90
C GLY A 176 26.74 2.26 1.71
N HIS A 177 25.72 2.52 2.53
CA HIS A 177 24.39 1.92 2.44
C HIS A 177 23.36 2.90 1.91
N LEU A 178 22.43 2.41 1.09
CA LEU A 178 21.25 3.17 0.69
C LEU A 178 20.19 3.05 1.79
N VAL A 179 19.87 4.15 2.46
CA VAL A 179 18.83 4.22 3.49
C VAL A 179 17.61 4.90 2.91
N VAL A 180 16.51 4.17 2.78
CA VAL A 180 15.19 4.70 2.41
C VAL A 180 14.45 5.00 3.70
N THR A 181 14.20 6.27 4.01
CA THR A 181 13.59 6.68 5.28
C THR A 181 12.06 6.75 5.21
N GLN A 182 11.51 6.87 4.00
CA GLN A 182 10.06 6.86 3.75
C GLN A 182 9.74 5.90 2.61
N GLY A 183 8.95 4.86 2.90
CA GLY A 183 8.52 3.84 1.96
C GLY A 183 7.40 2.96 2.56
N PRO A 184 6.70 2.16 1.73
CA PRO A 184 5.55 1.36 2.18
C PRO A 184 5.90 0.29 3.22
N TRP A 185 7.19 0.02 3.44
CA TRP A 185 7.69 -1.02 4.34
C TRP A 185 8.42 -0.44 5.56
N GLY A 186 8.22 0.86 5.81
CA GLY A 186 8.94 1.59 6.82
C GLY A 186 10.36 1.96 6.38
N PRO A 187 11.19 2.48 7.31
CA PRO A 187 12.56 2.83 7.02
C PRO A 187 13.39 1.57 6.75
N MET A 188 14.11 1.55 5.64
CA MET A 188 14.92 0.42 5.18
C MET A 188 16.36 0.86 4.94
N ARG A 189 17.32 0.00 5.25
CA ARG A 189 18.72 0.13 4.90
C ARG A 189 19.11 -1.01 3.97
N MET A 190 19.81 -0.68 2.90
CA MET A 190 20.22 -1.64 1.89
C MET A 190 21.72 -1.61 1.72
N SER A 191 22.34 -2.78 1.81
CA SER A 191 23.77 -2.88 1.57
C SER A 191 24.12 -2.69 0.09
N ARG A 192 25.23 -1.99 -0.18
CA ARG A 192 25.77 -1.93 -1.54
C ARG A 192 26.70 -3.11 -1.71
N THR A 193 26.30 -4.08 -2.51
CA THR A 193 27.16 -5.22 -2.84
C THR A 193 28.19 -4.77 -3.86
N GLU A 194 29.43 -4.54 -3.42
CA GLU A 194 30.56 -4.41 -4.32
C GLU A 194 30.80 -5.75 -5.01
N SER A 195 30.82 -5.75 -6.35
CA SER A 195 31.10 -6.90 -7.21
C SER A 195 30.09 -8.06 -7.17
N GLY A 196 29.05 -7.98 -8.00
CA GLY A 196 28.47 -9.07 -8.82
C GLY A 196 28.17 -10.48 -8.25
N GLN A 197 28.33 -10.78 -6.96
CA GLN A 197 28.25 -12.15 -6.43
C GLN A 197 27.46 -12.30 -5.12
N GLN A 198 27.06 -11.23 -4.44
CA GLN A 198 26.20 -11.32 -3.25
C GLN A 198 24.94 -10.49 -3.45
N ALA A 199 23.80 -11.01 -3.00
CA ALA A 199 22.53 -10.29 -3.00
C ALA A 199 22.56 -9.21 -1.90
N PRO A 200 22.00 -8.01 -2.13
CA PRO A 200 22.03 -6.95 -1.12
C PRO A 200 21.26 -7.39 0.14
N GLU A 201 21.80 -7.04 1.30
CA GLU A 201 21.12 -7.22 2.57
C GLU A 201 20.12 -6.08 2.75
N ILE A 202 18.88 -6.42 3.07
CA ILE A 202 17.82 -5.44 3.28
C ILE A 202 17.41 -5.52 4.74
N GLU A 203 17.60 -4.41 5.44
CA GLU A 203 17.27 -4.27 6.85
C GLU A 203 16.11 -3.29 6.99
N MET A 204 14.97 -3.76 7.48
CA MET A 204 13.86 -2.93 7.92
C MET A 204 14.22 -2.42 9.33
N LEU A 205 14.47 -1.11 9.45
CA LEU A 205 15.02 -0.50 10.65
C LEU A 205 13.98 -0.27 11.75
N SER A 206 12.70 -0.21 11.39
CA SER A 206 11.60 -0.01 12.34
C SER A 206 10.29 -0.44 11.71
N VAL A 207 9.85 -1.67 12.00
CA VAL A 207 8.63 -2.25 11.43
C VAL A 207 7.74 -2.85 12.51
N THR A 208 6.43 -2.55 12.46
CA THR A 208 5.41 -3.19 13.30
C THR A 208 4.96 -4.52 12.67
N MET A 209 4.46 -5.48 13.47
CA MET A 209 3.98 -6.75 12.91
C MET A 209 2.86 -6.61 11.87
N PRO A 210 1.90 -5.67 12.01
CA PRO A 210 0.94 -5.40 10.95
C PRO A 210 1.61 -4.95 9.65
N LEU A 211 2.59 -4.04 9.75
CA LEU A 211 3.32 -3.55 8.58
C LEU A 211 4.17 -4.64 7.93
N LEU A 212 4.77 -5.54 8.74
CA LEU A 212 5.48 -6.71 8.23
C LEU A 212 4.54 -7.65 7.48
N ALA A 213 3.36 -7.96 8.03
CA ALA A 213 2.37 -8.81 7.36
C ALA A 213 1.91 -8.20 6.03
N ASP A 214 1.64 -6.89 5.99
CA ASP A 214 1.29 -6.20 4.75
C ASP A 214 2.44 -6.21 3.72
N ALA A 215 3.69 -6.02 4.15
CA ALA A 215 4.86 -6.13 3.29
C ALA A 215 5.01 -7.55 2.73
N MET A 216 4.89 -8.58 3.57
CA MET A 216 4.99 -9.98 3.18
C MET A 216 3.88 -10.41 2.22
N THR A 217 2.67 -9.86 2.37
CA THR A 217 1.55 -10.11 1.45
C THR A 217 1.94 -9.80 0.00
N GLN A 218 2.81 -8.81 -0.22
CA GLN A 218 3.29 -8.52 -1.56
C GLN A 218 4.04 -9.72 -2.15
N PHE A 219 4.87 -10.42 -1.36
CA PHE A 219 5.75 -11.53 -1.79
C PHE A 219 5.10 -12.91 -1.83
N MET A 220 3.91 -13.04 -1.26
CA MET A 220 3.23 -14.32 -1.08
C MET A 220 2.07 -14.51 -2.05
N ASP A 221 1.66 -15.75 -2.26
CA ASP A 221 0.53 -16.10 -3.14
C ASP A 221 -0.83 -15.78 -2.52
N ARG A 222 -0.87 -15.41 -1.24
CA ARG A 222 -2.07 -15.19 -0.43
C ARG A 222 -1.82 -14.09 0.62
N PRO A 223 -2.88 -13.45 1.12
CA PRO A 223 -2.75 -12.43 2.15
C PRO A 223 -2.11 -12.98 3.42
N VAL A 224 -1.27 -12.16 4.07
CA VAL A 224 -0.68 -12.46 5.37
C VAL A 224 -1.41 -11.65 6.43
N ILE A 225 -1.87 -12.32 7.48
CA ILE A 225 -2.63 -11.71 8.58
C ILE A 225 -1.81 -11.81 9.85
N ASP A 226 -1.55 -10.68 10.49
CA ASP A 226 -0.89 -10.62 11.78
C ASP A 226 -1.78 -11.24 12.88
N LYS A 227 -1.26 -12.27 13.53
CA LYS A 227 -1.79 -12.98 14.70
C LYS A 227 -0.70 -13.15 15.77
N THR A 228 0.36 -12.35 15.70
CA THR A 228 1.48 -12.43 16.64
C THR A 228 1.13 -11.85 18.01
N GLY A 229 0.29 -10.81 18.04
CA GLY A 229 -0.02 -10.06 19.26
C GLY A 229 1.16 -9.25 19.80
N LEU A 230 2.24 -9.10 19.02
CA LEU A 230 3.43 -8.36 19.44
C LEU A 230 3.22 -6.86 19.23
N GLU A 231 3.37 -6.09 20.30
CA GLU A 231 3.33 -4.65 20.26
C GLU A 231 4.74 -4.06 20.01
N GLY A 232 4.82 -2.86 19.45
CA GLY A 232 6.08 -2.17 19.18
C GLY A 232 6.60 -2.35 17.75
N ALA A 233 7.79 -1.78 17.51
CA ALA A 233 8.49 -1.85 16.24
C ALA A 233 9.81 -2.60 16.40
N TYR A 234 10.19 -3.34 15.37
CA TYR A 234 11.31 -4.27 15.39
C TYR A 234 12.26 -3.97 14.22
N GLU A 235 13.52 -4.33 14.39
CA GLU A 235 14.51 -4.45 13.32
C GLU A 235 14.40 -5.84 12.71
N ILE A 236 14.23 -5.91 11.38
CA ILE A 236 14.04 -7.16 10.65
C ILE A 236 14.96 -7.20 9.44
N TRP A 237 15.74 -8.27 9.32
CA TRP A 237 16.60 -8.54 8.17
C TRP A 237 15.91 -9.46 7.18
N ILE A 238 15.87 -9.03 5.93
CA ILE A 238 15.40 -9.83 4.79
C ILE A 238 16.55 -9.90 3.79
N TRP A 239 16.91 -11.10 3.37
CA TRP A 239 17.96 -11.27 2.36
C TRP A 239 17.34 -11.10 0.98
N ALA A 240 17.96 -10.30 0.10
CA ALA A 240 17.40 -10.10 -1.24
C ALA A 240 17.28 -11.41 -2.04
N GLN A 241 18.09 -12.43 -1.76
CA GLN A 241 17.94 -13.78 -2.34
C GLN A 241 16.60 -14.46 -1.99
N ASP A 242 16.02 -14.16 -0.83
CA ASP A 242 14.70 -14.68 -0.44
C ASP A 242 13.60 -14.03 -1.27
N MET A 243 13.87 -12.82 -1.74
CA MET A 243 12.97 -12.03 -2.57
C MET A 243 13.23 -12.25 -4.06
N GLU A 244 14.39 -12.77 -4.46
CA GLU A 244 14.85 -12.85 -5.85
C GLU A 244 13.83 -13.51 -6.81
N PRO A 245 13.20 -14.67 -6.49
CA PRO A 245 12.24 -15.29 -7.42
C PRO A 245 11.00 -14.43 -7.63
N PHE A 246 10.56 -13.78 -6.55
CA PHE A 246 9.41 -12.89 -6.56
C PHE A 246 9.73 -11.60 -7.32
N MET A 247 10.86 -10.98 -7.00
CA MET A 247 11.35 -9.77 -7.66
C MET A 247 11.51 -10.04 -9.16
N ALA A 248 12.13 -11.16 -9.55
CA ALA A 248 12.32 -11.55 -10.95
C ALA A 248 11.01 -11.72 -11.72
N THR A 249 10.01 -12.39 -11.12
CA THR A 249 8.69 -12.58 -11.74
C THR A 249 7.94 -11.25 -11.87
N LYS A 250 8.01 -10.39 -10.86
CA LYS A 250 7.43 -9.05 -10.91
C LYS A 250 8.18 -8.14 -11.90
N PHE A 251 9.50 -8.26 -12.02
CA PHE A 251 10.32 -7.57 -13.02
C PHE A 251 9.98 -7.98 -14.45
N ALA A 252 9.73 -9.27 -14.69
CA ALA A 252 9.29 -9.76 -15.99
C ALA A 252 7.91 -9.18 -16.37
N ALA A 253 6.98 -9.16 -15.42
CA ALA A 253 5.66 -8.55 -15.60
C ALA A 253 5.74 -7.04 -15.91
N LEU A 254 6.67 -6.31 -15.30
CA LEU A 254 6.91 -4.88 -15.55
C LEU A 254 7.40 -4.59 -16.98
N LYS A 255 8.18 -5.50 -17.57
CA LYS A 255 8.69 -5.36 -18.96
C LYS A 255 7.66 -5.76 -20.03
N GLY A 256 6.40 -6.04 -19.65
CA GLY A 256 5.39 -6.56 -20.57
C GLY A 256 5.77 -7.91 -21.18
N SER A 257 6.76 -8.60 -20.60
CA SER A 257 7.19 -9.92 -21.03
C SER A 257 6.22 -10.92 -20.40
N ARG A 258 5.46 -11.65 -21.23
CA ARG A 258 4.65 -12.78 -20.77
C ARG A 258 5.57 -13.69 -19.94
N PRO A 259 5.18 -14.11 -18.71
CA PRO A 259 5.96 -15.13 -18.01
C PRO A 259 6.08 -16.33 -18.96
N PRO A 260 7.25 -16.98 -19.07
CA PRO A 260 7.38 -18.14 -19.94
C PRO A 260 6.26 -19.10 -19.60
N SER A 261 5.49 -19.48 -20.63
CA SER A 261 4.44 -20.49 -20.53
C SER A 261 5.11 -21.83 -20.24
N GLY A 262 5.48 -22.03 -18.97
CA GLY A 262 5.68 -23.33 -18.37
C GLY A 262 4.35 -23.78 -17.78
N ASP A 263 4.10 -25.09 -17.87
CA ASP A 263 2.89 -25.73 -17.38
C ASP A 263 2.48 -25.22 -15.98
N PRO A 264 1.18 -24.93 -15.73
CA PRO A 264 0.70 -24.54 -14.41
C PRO A 264 0.96 -25.60 -13.32
N ALA A 265 1.34 -26.83 -13.70
CA ALA A 265 1.79 -27.88 -12.80
C ALA A 265 3.22 -27.69 -12.26
N ALA A 266 4.08 -26.93 -12.96
CA ALA A 266 5.44 -26.59 -12.50
C ALA A 266 5.46 -25.40 -11.51
N ALA A 267 4.32 -24.74 -11.29
CA ALA A 267 4.14 -23.71 -10.26
C ALA A 267 3.83 -24.31 -8.86
N SER A 268 3.92 -25.63 -8.70
CA SER A 268 3.56 -26.30 -7.45
C SER A 268 4.59 -26.17 -6.33
N ASP A 269 5.71 -25.47 -6.55
CA ASP A 269 6.50 -24.89 -5.46
C ASP A 269 7.43 -23.80 -6.02
N PRO A 270 7.12 -22.50 -5.88
CA PRO A 270 8.15 -21.50 -6.01
C PRO A 270 9.07 -21.71 -4.80
N ALA A 271 10.28 -22.23 -5.01
CA ALA A 271 11.24 -22.51 -3.96
C ALA A 271 11.55 -21.31 -3.02
N GLY A 272 11.11 -20.08 -3.35
CA GLY A 272 11.07 -18.92 -2.45
C GLY A 272 10.12 -19.06 -1.24
N GLY A 273 9.07 -19.88 -1.36
CA GLY A 273 8.19 -20.27 -0.26
C GLY A 273 8.84 -21.21 0.76
N SER A 274 10.07 -21.69 0.54
CA SER A 274 10.79 -22.44 1.58
C SER A 274 11.74 -21.54 2.38
N THR A 275 12.26 -20.49 1.75
CA THR A 275 13.28 -19.62 2.37
C THR A 275 12.65 -18.55 3.26
N ILE A 276 11.55 -17.92 2.82
CA ILE A 276 10.85 -16.92 3.65
C ILE A 276 10.30 -17.55 4.94
N PHE A 277 9.74 -18.76 4.87
CA PHE A 277 9.22 -19.47 6.05
C PHE A 277 10.34 -19.84 7.02
N LYS A 278 11.46 -20.37 6.52
CA LYS A 278 12.64 -20.66 7.35
C LYS A 278 13.23 -19.40 7.99
N ASN A 279 13.22 -18.28 7.28
CA ASN A 279 13.73 -17.02 7.83
C ASN A 279 12.79 -16.43 8.88
N MET A 280 11.46 -16.56 8.71
CA MET A 280 10.51 -16.23 9.78
C MET A 280 10.74 -17.09 11.01
N GLU A 281 10.98 -18.40 10.85
CA GLU A 281 11.28 -19.29 11.97
C GLU A 281 12.52 -18.83 12.73
N LYS A 282 13.59 -18.38 12.04
CA LYS A 282 14.78 -17.80 12.69
C LYS A 282 14.45 -16.59 13.56
N LEU A 283 13.48 -15.78 13.15
CA LEU A 283 12.98 -14.62 13.90
C LEU A 283 11.99 -15.01 15.01
N GLY A 284 11.74 -16.31 15.22
CA GLY A 284 10.75 -16.77 16.19
C GLY A 284 9.31 -16.51 15.74
N LEU A 285 9.10 -16.39 14.43
CA LEU A 285 7.81 -16.19 13.80
C LEU A 285 7.45 -17.41 12.95
N LYS A 286 6.15 -17.65 12.77
CA LYS A 286 5.63 -18.77 11.99
C LYS A 286 4.56 -18.27 11.04
N LEU A 287 4.64 -18.74 9.80
CA LEU A 287 3.59 -18.57 8.80
C LEU A 287 2.80 -19.87 8.68
N GLU A 288 1.50 -19.81 8.92
CA GLU A 288 0.61 -20.96 8.84
C GLU A 288 -0.45 -20.75 7.77
N ARG A 289 -0.58 -21.70 6.84
CA ARG A 289 -1.69 -21.72 5.88
C ARG A 289 -2.97 -22.02 6.62
N THR A 290 -3.93 -21.09 6.58
CA THR A 290 -5.22 -21.26 7.23
C THR A 290 -6.32 -20.51 6.46
N LYS A 291 -7.57 -20.66 6.86
CA LYS A 291 -8.69 -19.86 6.38
C LYS A 291 -9.09 -18.91 7.50
N LEU A 292 -9.12 -17.61 7.22
CA LEU A 292 -9.62 -16.60 8.14
C LEU A 292 -10.67 -15.74 7.45
N PRO A 293 -11.66 -15.22 8.20
CA PRO A 293 -12.54 -14.19 7.69
C PRO A 293 -11.71 -12.91 7.50
N VAL A 294 -11.61 -12.44 6.26
CA VAL A 294 -10.95 -11.18 5.89
C VAL A 294 -12.03 -10.22 5.42
N GLU A 295 -11.91 -8.96 5.85
CA GLU A 295 -12.77 -7.89 5.36
C GLU A 295 -12.43 -7.57 3.90
N ILE A 296 -13.44 -7.64 3.05
CA ILE A 296 -13.39 -7.31 1.62
C ILE A 296 -14.30 -6.12 1.38
N LEU A 297 -13.83 -5.16 0.58
CA LEU A 297 -14.63 -4.08 0.04
C LEU A 297 -15.20 -4.53 -1.32
N ILE A 298 -16.52 -4.55 -1.44
CA ILE A 298 -17.23 -4.95 -2.64
C ILE A 298 -17.74 -3.71 -3.35
N VAL A 299 -17.47 -3.62 -4.65
CA VAL A 299 -18.00 -2.58 -5.53
C VAL A 299 -19.38 -3.00 -6.04
N ASP A 300 -20.42 -2.35 -5.51
CA ASP A 300 -21.81 -2.56 -5.92
C ASP A 300 -22.13 -1.86 -7.24
N HIS A 301 -21.60 -0.65 -7.39
CA HIS A 301 -21.80 0.18 -8.57
C HIS A 301 -20.57 1.03 -8.85
N LEU A 302 -20.22 1.13 -10.13
CA LEU A 302 -19.16 2.01 -10.61
C LEU A 302 -19.37 2.27 -12.11
N GLU A 303 -19.35 3.54 -12.50
CA GLU A 303 -19.37 3.96 -13.89
C GLU A 303 -17.96 3.94 -14.48
N LYS A 304 -17.84 3.58 -15.78
CA LYS A 304 -16.53 3.59 -16.47
C LYS A 304 -16.04 4.99 -16.77
N THR A 305 -16.96 5.90 -17.02
CA THR A 305 -16.71 7.28 -17.42
C THR A 305 -17.16 8.21 -16.31
N PRO A 306 -16.35 9.19 -15.90
CA PRO A 306 -16.78 10.15 -14.92
C PRO A 306 -17.85 11.07 -15.50
N THR A 307 -18.78 11.53 -14.65
CA THR A 307 -19.68 12.64 -14.99
C THR A 307 -18.88 13.91 -15.29
N GLU A 308 -19.35 14.74 -16.22
CA GLU A 308 -18.69 15.99 -16.59
C GLU A 308 -18.48 16.94 -15.39
N ASN A 309 -17.47 17.80 -15.49
CA ASN A 309 -17.00 18.68 -14.41
C ASN A 309 -18.03 19.71 -13.98
#